data_AF-A0A1R1AVE5-F1
#
_entry.id   AF-A0A1R1AVE5-F1
#
_cell.length_a   1.000
_cell.length_b   1.000
_cell.length_c   1.000
_cell.angle_alpha   90.00
_cell.angle_beta   90.00
_cell.angle_gamma   90.00
#
_symmetry.space_group_name_H-M   'P 1'
#
loop_
_entity.id
_entity.type
_entity.pdbx_description
1 polymer ?
#
loop_
_entity_poly.entity_id
_entity_poly.type
_entity_poly.pdbx_seq_one_letter_code
_entity_poly.pdbx_strand_id
1 'polypeptide(L)'
;MNRKKAPVASLKQSFKARHMTMIALGGSIGTGLFLASGTAIASAGPGGALIAYAAVGLMVYFLMTSLGELATYLPDSGSFSTYASRFVSPAFGFAVGWNFWYNWAVTIAAELAAATVIIKFWFPDSPSFLWSLLFLAIMFGLNVLSAKGYGESEYWFAIIKVATVIIFLIIGVMMIFGILGGEAVGFSTFNLGDGPVHGGFFALVGVFMAAGFSFQGTELIGVAAGESENPRKHVPKAIRQVFWRILIFYIFAIFVIGMLIPYTHPSLLQSGVDNIGVSPFTLVFEKAGLAFAASVMNAVILSSVLSAGNSGMYASTRVLYAMAKQGMAPRWLSRLNSRGVPVAALIVTSAVGMLAFLASFFGDGVVYVWLLNASGMCGFINWLAIAVSHYRFRKAYVAQGKDLKELPFRARWFPFGPIFAFLLCLVAIIGQGNFSGEIDWLTIIATYVSIPLFLSIWFGYRLIKKSRVVPLDECDLSTNVK
;
A
#
# COMPACT_ATOMS: atom_id res chain seq x y z
N MET A 1 -17.53 -49.26 1.01
CA MET A 1 -17.13 -48.22 1.99
C MET A 1 -16.88 -46.90 1.26
N ASN A 2 -17.86 -45.99 1.32
CA ASN A 2 -17.78 -44.64 0.77
C ASN A 2 -16.82 -43.79 1.62
N ARG A 3 -15.56 -43.61 1.20
CA ARG A 3 -14.69 -42.58 1.76
C ARG A 3 -15.23 -41.22 1.34
N LYS A 4 -16.08 -40.63 2.18
CA LYS A 4 -16.43 -39.19 2.12
C LYS A 4 -15.10 -38.42 2.06
N LYS A 5 -14.77 -37.82 0.91
CA LYS A 5 -13.69 -36.84 0.82
C LYS A 5 -14.00 -35.76 1.87
N ALA A 6 -13.12 -35.60 2.85
CA ALA A 6 -13.20 -34.49 3.79
C ALA A 6 -13.27 -33.18 2.97
N PRO A 7 -14.16 -32.23 3.31
CA PRO A 7 -14.22 -30.97 2.59
C PRO A 7 -12.83 -30.33 2.66
N VAL A 8 -12.28 -29.96 1.50
CA VAL A 8 -11.04 -29.19 1.41
C VAL A 8 -11.30 -27.92 2.22
N ALA A 9 -10.65 -27.76 3.37
CA ALA A 9 -10.87 -26.63 4.26
C ALA A 9 -10.63 -25.33 3.48
N SER A 10 -11.70 -24.66 3.06
CA SER A 10 -11.68 -23.36 2.40
C SER A 10 -11.81 -22.25 3.45
N LEU A 11 -11.31 -21.06 3.13
CA LEU A 11 -11.54 -19.89 3.97
C LEU A 11 -13.06 -19.66 4.07
N LYS A 12 -13.58 -19.49 5.30
CA LYS A 12 -15.00 -19.21 5.49
C LYS A 12 -15.31 -17.82 4.92
N GLN A 13 -16.26 -17.74 4.00
CA GLN A 13 -16.87 -16.48 3.55
C GLN A 13 -17.42 -15.75 4.78
N SER A 14 -16.79 -14.63 5.16
CA SER A 14 -17.06 -13.97 6.45
C SER A 14 -17.24 -12.46 6.36
N PHE A 15 -17.02 -11.84 5.19
CA PHE A 15 -17.16 -10.40 5.01
C PHE A 15 -18.42 -10.01 4.26
N LYS A 16 -19.22 -9.15 4.88
CA LYS A 16 -20.29 -8.42 4.21
C LYS A 16 -19.67 -7.36 3.27
N ALA A 17 -20.39 -6.96 2.23
CA ALA A 17 -19.93 -5.92 1.28
C ALA A 17 -19.46 -4.61 1.95
N ARG A 18 -20.06 -4.24 3.10
CA ARG A 18 -19.63 -3.11 3.92
C ARG A 18 -18.23 -3.31 4.50
N HIS A 19 -17.89 -4.52 4.98
CA HIS A 19 -16.56 -4.82 5.52
C HIS A 19 -15.53 -4.79 4.39
N MET A 20 -15.85 -5.30 3.21
CA MET A 20 -14.94 -5.24 2.05
C MET A 20 -14.60 -3.79 1.66
N THR A 21 -15.60 -2.91 1.62
CA THR A 21 -15.40 -1.49 1.29
C THR A 21 -14.55 -0.80 2.37
N MET A 22 -14.83 -1.09 3.65
CA MET A 22 -14.12 -0.46 4.76
C MET A 22 -12.70 -1.03 4.96
N ILE A 23 -12.45 -2.30 4.65
CA ILE A 23 -11.09 -2.85 4.61
C ILE A 23 -10.27 -2.19 3.50
N ALA A 24 -10.87 -1.99 2.32
CA ALA A 24 -10.21 -1.30 1.21
C ALA A 24 -9.98 0.20 1.47
N LEU A 25 -10.78 0.84 2.34
CA LEU A 25 -10.59 2.22 2.79
C LEU A 25 -9.62 2.33 3.99
N GLY A 26 -9.69 1.38 4.93
CA GLY A 26 -8.92 1.35 6.17
C GLY A 26 -7.48 0.92 5.96
N GLY A 27 -7.24 -0.10 5.13
CA GLY A 27 -5.90 -0.64 4.86
C GLY A 27 -5.04 0.21 3.92
N SER A 28 -5.43 1.46 3.71
CA SER A 28 -4.98 2.22 2.55
C SER A 28 -4.94 3.71 2.85
N ILE A 29 -5.77 4.20 3.78
CA ILE A 29 -5.49 5.40 4.57
C ILE A 29 -4.65 4.97 5.78
N GLY A 30 -3.38 5.38 5.83
CA GLY A 30 -2.41 4.90 6.80
C GLY A 30 -1.22 5.86 6.98
N THR A 31 -0.10 5.32 7.41
CA THR A 31 1.16 6.06 7.61
C THR A 31 1.63 6.81 6.37
N GLY A 32 1.37 6.29 5.17
CA GLY A 32 1.71 7.00 3.94
C GLY A 32 1.03 8.37 3.83
N LEU A 33 -0.24 8.48 4.21
CA LEU A 33 -0.92 9.78 4.19
C LEU A 33 -0.49 10.67 5.36
N PHE A 34 -0.41 10.12 6.56
CA PHE A 34 -0.22 10.94 7.77
C PHE A 34 1.25 11.29 8.05
N LEU A 35 2.20 10.43 7.71
CA LEU A 35 3.61 10.61 8.05
C LEU A 35 4.46 10.85 6.79
N ALA A 36 4.30 10.02 5.76
CA ALA A 36 5.10 10.15 4.52
C ALA A 36 4.75 11.40 3.69
N SER A 37 3.59 12.02 3.90
CA SER A 37 3.27 13.33 3.31
C SER A 37 4.20 14.44 3.80
N GLY A 38 4.65 14.37 5.06
CA GLY A 38 5.57 15.34 5.64
C GLY A 38 6.94 15.29 4.95
N THR A 39 7.49 14.09 4.80
CA THR A 39 8.76 13.88 4.08
C THR A 39 8.65 14.27 2.61
N ALA A 40 7.51 13.97 1.97
CA ALA A 40 7.26 14.34 0.58
C ALA A 40 7.27 15.85 0.36
N ILE A 41 6.55 16.61 1.20
CA ILE A 41 6.49 18.07 1.12
C ILE A 41 7.84 18.68 1.47
N ALA A 42 8.51 18.20 2.51
CA ALA A 42 9.83 18.68 2.91
C ALA A 42 10.87 18.51 1.79
N SER A 43 10.83 17.39 1.08
CA SER A 43 11.84 17.04 0.07
C SER A 43 11.60 17.70 -1.29
N ALA A 44 10.36 17.77 -1.77
CA ALA A 44 10.04 18.26 -3.11
C ALA A 44 9.24 19.57 -3.12
N GLY A 45 8.97 20.16 -1.96
CA GLY A 45 8.12 21.33 -1.83
C GLY A 45 6.64 21.00 -2.01
N PRO A 46 5.74 21.96 -1.74
CA PRO A 46 4.30 21.75 -1.78
C PRO A 46 3.77 21.44 -3.19
N GLY A 47 4.30 22.10 -4.22
CA GLY A 47 3.96 21.84 -5.62
C GLY A 47 4.58 20.55 -6.16
N GLY A 48 5.85 20.27 -5.83
CA GLY A 48 6.51 19.02 -6.23
C GLY A 48 5.82 17.80 -5.62
N ALA A 49 5.45 17.85 -4.34
CA ALA A 49 4.67 16.81 -3.69
C ALA A 49 3.29 16.62 -4.34
N LEU A 50 2.58 17.71 -4.67
CA LEU A 50 1.30 17.62 -5.37
C LEU A 50 1.42 16.96 -6.75
N ILE A 51 2.40 17.37 -7.55
CA ILE A 51 2.64 16.79 -8.87
C ILE A 51 2.95 15.30 -8.74
N ALA A 52 3.80 14.92 -7.77
CA ALA A 52 4.16 13.53 -7.53
C ALA A 52 2.96 12.67 -7.10
N TYR A 53 2.18 13.12 -6.11
CA TYR A 53 0.98 12.40 -5.65
C TYR A 53 -0.11 12.35 -6.74
N ALA A 54 -0.26 13.39 -7.55
CA ALA A 54 -1.18 13.38 -8.69
C ALA A 54 -0.74 12.41 -9.79
N ALA A 55 0.56 12.37 -10.12
CA ALA A 55 1.12 11.46 -11.11
C ALA A 55 0.97 9.99 -10.68
N VAL A 56 1.39 9.65 -9.45
CA VAL A 56 1.24 8.30 -8.89
C VAL A 56 -0.24 7.96 -8.67
N GLY A 57 -1.08 8.92 -8.26
CA GLY A 57 -2.53 8.72 -8.16
C GLY A 57 -3.17 8.36 -9.51
N LEU A 58 -2.82 9.08 -10.57
CA LEU A 58 -3.30 8.80 -11.93
C LEU A 58 -2.83 7.42 -12.42
N MET A 59 -1.58 7.05 -12.13
CA MET A 59 -1.03 5.72 -12.39
C MET A 59 -1.85 4.63 -11.69
N VAL A 60 -2.10 4.79 -10.39
CA VAL A 60 -2.90 3.85 -9.57
C VAL A 60 -4.33 3.75 -10.11
N TYR A 61 -4.95 4.86 -10.52
CA TYR A 61 -6.26 4.82 -11.17
C TYR A 61 -6.28 3.91 -12.41
N PHE A 62 -5.31 4.06 -13.33
CA PHE A 62 -5.22 3.19 -14.50
C PHE A 62 -4.94 1.72 -14.14
N LEU A 63 -4.12 1.48 -13.12
CA LEU A 63 -3.87 0.12 -12.61
C LEU A 63 -5.12 -0.50 -12.01
N MET A 64 -5.92 0.25 -11.25
CA MET A 64 -7.17 -0.26 -10.68
C MET A 64 -8.22 -0.55 -11.74
N THR A 65 -8.30 0.25 -12.80
CA THR A 65 -9.16 -0.10 -13.95
C THR A 65 -8.67 -1.37 -14.66
N SER A 66 -7.35 -1.54 -14.80
CA SER A 66 -6.74 -2.74 -15.37
C SER A 66 -7.01 -3.99 -14.53
N LEU A 67 -6.81 -3.88 -13.22
CA LEU A 67 -7.10 -4.93 -12.25
C LEU A 67 -8.60 -5.24 -12.20
N GLY A 68 -9.46 -4.24 -12.35
CA GLY A 68 -10.90 -4.41 -12.39
C GLY A 68 -11.39 -5.28 -13.53
N GLU A 69 -10.82 -5.10 -14.71
CA GLU A 69 -11.16 -5.92 -15.88
C GLU A 69 -10.75 -7.38 -15.64
N LEU A 70 -9.53 -7.60 -15.16
CA LEU A 70 -9.04 -8.94 -14.80
C LEU A 70 -9.88 -9.60 -13.70
N ALA A 71 -10.16 -8.88 -12.61
CA ALA A 71 -10.83 -9.42 -11.43
C ALA A 71 -12.34 -9.62 -11.60
N THR A 72 -12.97 -8.93 -12.55
CA THR A 72 -14.38 -9.21 -12.91
C THR A 72 -14.51 -10.35 -13.92
N TYR A 73 -13.48 -10.56 -14.75
CA TYR A 73 -13.42 -11.68 -15.68
C TYR A 73 -13.07 -12.99 -14.97
N LEU A 74 -12.00 -12.99 -14.17
CA LEU A 74 -11.49 -14.13 -13.41
C LEU A 74 -11.36 -13.75 -11.92
N PRO A 75 -12.45 -13.78 -11.14
CA PRO A 75 -12.40 -13.46 -9.72
C PRO A 75 -11.66 -14.56 -8.95
N ASP A 76 -10.40 -14.31 -8.63
CA ASP A 76 -9.54 -15.25 -7.89
C ASP A 76 -8.82 -14.54 -6.74
N SER A 77 -8.73 -15.20 -5.58
CA SER A 77 -8.08 -14.65 -4.39
C SER A 77 -6.55 -14.55 -4.51
N GLY A 78 -5.92 -15.33 -5.39
CA GLY A 78 -4.51 -15.16 -5.76
C GLY A 78 -4.27 -13.92 -6.64
N SER A 79 -5.34 -13.34 -7.18
CA SER A 79 -5.39 -12.04 -7.86
C SER A 79 -4.27 -11.88 -8.89
N PHE A 80 -3.44 -10.85 -8.77
CA PHE A 80 -2.36 -10.53 -9.70
C PHE A 80 -1.26 -11.61 -9.78
N SER A 81 -1.04 -12.47 -8.77
CA SER A 81 -0.15 -13.63 -8.90
C SER A 81 -0.74 -14.70 -9.83
N THR A 82 -2.06 -14.92 -9.75
CA THR A 82 -2.79 -15.82 -10.64
C THR A 82 -2.81 -15.25 -12.08
N TYR A 83 -3.09 -13.96 -12.25
CA TYR A 83 -3.08 -13.31 -13.56
C TYR A 83 -1.70 -13.34 -14.20
N ALA A 84 -0.65 -13.06 -13.42
CA ALA A 84 0.74 -13.16 -13.86
C ALA A 84 1.12 -14.59 -14.27
N SER A 85 0.67 -15.60 -13.52
CA SER A 85 0.92 -17.02 -13.84
C SER A 85 0.26 -17.42 -15.16
N ARG A 86 -1.00 -17.03 -15.37
CA ARG A 86 -1.81 -17.43 -16.53
C ARG A 86 -1.45 -16.68 -17.81
N PHE A 87 -1.26 -15.36 -17.72
CA PHE A 87 -1.12 -14.49 -18.90
C PHE A 87 0.33 -14.11 -19.20
N VAL A 88 1.27 -14.36 -18.28
CA VAL A 88 2.69 -14.03 -18.48
C VAL A 88 3.56 -15.28 -18.48
N SER A 89 3.76 -15.89 -17.30
CA SER A 89 4.45 -17.18 -17.11
C SER A 89 4.27 -17.67 -15.67
N PRO A 90 4.27 -19.00 -15.43
CA PRO A 90 4.26 -19.55 -14.07
C PRO A 90 5.38 -19.01 -13.17
N ALA A 91 6.60 -18.83 -13.68
CA ALA A 91 7.70 -18.26 -12.90
C ALA A 91 7.46 -16.81 -12.50
N PHE A 92 6.87 -16.01 -13.40
CA PHE A 92 6.57 -14.60 -13.10
C PHE A 92 5.49 -14.51 -12.02
N GLY A 93 4.43 -15.30 -12.13
CA GLY A 93 3.38 -15.32 -11.09
C GLY A 93 3.86 -15.82 -9.73
N PHE A 94 4.78 -16.79 -9.71
CA PHE A 94 5.46 -17.22 -8.48
C PHE A 94 6.24 -16.07 -7.83
N ALA A 95 7.06 -15.35 -8.62
CA ALA A 95 7.86 -14.23 -8.10
C ALA A 95 6.98 -13.07 -7.62
N VAL A 96 5.90 -12.75 -8.36
CA VAL A 96 4.93 -11.73 -7.99
C VAL A 96 4.21 -12.09 -6.68
N GLY A 97 3.85 -13.37 -6.48
CA GLY A 97 3.25 -13.82 -5.23
C GLY A 97 4.18 -13.64 -4.03
N TRP A 98 5.45 -14.01 -4.16
CA TRP A 98 6.46 -13.81 -3.11
C TRP A 98 6.77 -12.33 -2.86
N ASN A 99 6.86 -11.51 -3.91
CA ASN A 99 7.07 -10.06 -3.77
C ASN A 99 5.89 -9.37 -3.09
N PHE A 100 4.65 -9.80 -3.36
CA PHE A 100 3.48 -9.28 -2.65
C PHE A 100 3.44 -9.71 -1.19
N TRP A 101 3.77 -10.96 -0.87
CA TRP A 101 3.91 -11.37 0.52
C TRP A 101 5.00 -10.56 1.25
N TYR A 102 6.18 -10.43 0.63
CA TYR A 102 7.31 -9.68 1.19
C TYR A 102 6.97 -8.19 1.37
N ASN A 103 6.33 -7.56 0.38
CA ASN A 103 5.83 -6.18 0.46
C ASN A 103 4.99 -5.95 1.72
N TRP A 104 3.97 -6.77 1.96
CA TRP A 104 3.10 -6.61 3.13
C TRP A 104 3.82 -6.97 4.43
N ALA A 105 4.73 -7.94 4.41
CA ALA A 105 5.53 -8.30 5.56
C ALA A 105 6.48 -7.15 5.99
N VAL A 106 7.13 -6.48 5.03
CA VAL A 106 7.93 -5.27 5.26
C VAL A 106 7.06 -4.08 5.66
N THR A 107 5.87 -3.96 5.08
CA THR A 107 4.90 -2.91 5.46
C THR A 107 4.52 -3.03 6.93
N ILE A 108 4.30 -4.24 7.46
CA ILE A 108 4.07 -4.43 8.91
C ILE A 108 5.23 -3.87 9.73
N ALA A 109 6.47 -4.11 9.31
CA ALA A 109 7.63 -3.54 9.99
C ALA A 109 7.65 -2.01 9.88
N ALA A 110 7.33 -1.44 8.71
CA ALA A 110 7.24 0.01 8.52
C ALA A 110 6.17 0.65 9.41
N GLU A 111 5.01 0.02 9.54
CA GLU A 111 3.92 0.47 10.41
C GLU A 111 4.34 0.39 11.89
N LEU A 112 5.03 -0.67 12.32
CA LEU A 112 5.56 -0.76 13.67
C LEU A 112 6.59 0.34 13.96
N ALA A 113 7.52 0.60 13.03
CA ALA A 113 8.48 1.68 13.15
C ALA A 113 7.80 3.07 13.18
N ALA A 114 6.76 3.29 12.38
CA ALA A 114 5.98 4.52 12.47
C ALA A 114 5.24 4.64 13.81
N ALA A 115 4.70 3.54 14.35
CA ALA A 115 4.04 3.53 15.64
C ALA A 115 5.00 3.91 16.78
N THR A 116 6.28 3.51 16.71
CA THR A 116 7.29 3.94 17.69
C THR A 116 7.60 5.42 17.58
N VAL A 117 7.67 5.99 16.37
CA VAL A 117 7.79 7.44 16.19
C VAL A 117 6.62 8.16 16.86
N ILE A 118 5.38 7.70 16.62
CA ILE A 118 4.18 8.39 17.12
C ILE A 118 4.03 8.26 18.65
N ILE A 119 4.28 7.09 19.24
CA ILE A 119 4.09 6.88 20.68
C ILE A 119 5.08 7.71 21.51
N LYS A 120 6.26 8.01 20.94
CA LYS A 120 7.25 8.88 21.56
C LYS A 120 6.80 10.33 21.68
N PHE A 121 5.70 10.74 21.04
CA PHE A 121 5.04 12.01 21.34
C PHE A 121 4.62 12.10 22.82
N TRP A 122 4.10 11.00 23.39
CA TRP A 122 3.72 10.96 24.82
C TRP A 122 4.82 10.40 25.71
N PHE A 123 5.66 9.51 25.17
CA PHE A 123 6.72 8.82 25.92
C PHE A 123 8.08 8.94 25.22
N PRO A 124 8.72 10.14 25.17
CA PRO A 124 9.92 10.38 24.35
C PRO A 124 11.09 9.45 24.69
N ASP A 125 11.34 9.20 25.96
CA ASP A 125 12.49 8.43 26.47
C ASP A 125 12.25 6.92 26.50
N SER A 126 11.11 6.46 25.97
CA SER A 126 10.72 5.05 26.05
C SER A 126 11.40 4.18 24.99
N PRO A 127 11.73 2.91 25.30
CA PRO A 127 12.41 2.03 24.34
C PRO A 127 11.53 1.64 23.15
N SER A 128 12.01 1.90 21.93
CA SER A 128 11.32 1.53 20.69
C SER A 128 11.05 0.03 20.55
N PHE A 129 11.96 -0.81 21.07
CA PHE A 129 11.79 -2.26 21.12
C PHE A 129 10.53 -2.68 21.88
N LEU A 130 10.26 -2.07 23.05
CA LEU A 130 9.12 -2.42 23.89
C LEU A 130 7.80 -2.14 23.17
N TRP A 131 7.69 -0.96 22.55
CA TRP A 131 6.51 -0.57 21.79
C TRP A 131 6.31 -1.40 20.53
N SER A 132 7.38 -1.66 19.78
CA SER A 132 7.31 -2.51 18.59
C SER A 132 6.84 -3.92 18.94
N LEU A 133 7.35 -4.50 20.04
CA LEU A 133 6.94 -5.81 20.53
C LEU A 133 5.48 -5.81 20.99
N LEU A 134 5.06 -4.79 21.75
CA LEU A 134 3.69 -4.64 22.23
C LEU A 134 2.69 -4.53 21.07
N PHE A 135 2.95 -3.65 20.11
CA PHE A 135 2.08 -3.46 18.96
C PHE A 135 2.04 -4.68 18.04
N LEU A 136 3.19 -5.35 17.84
CA LEU A 136 3.23 -6.62 17.12
C LEU A 136 2.39 -7.69 17.83
N ALA A 137 2.48 -7.80 19.16
CA ALA A 137 1.69 -8.74 19.95
C ALA A 137 0.19 -8.46 19.86
N ILE A 138 -0.21 -7.18 19.89
CA ILE A 138 -1.61 -6.75 19.69
C ILE A 138 -2.10 -7.17 18.30
N MET A 139 -1.35 -6.83 17.25
CA MET A 139 -1.71 -7.18 15.86
C MET A 139 -1.78 -8.68 15.63
N PHE A 140 -0.83 -9.43 16.17
CA PHE A 140 -0.81 -10.90 16.14
C PHE A 140 -2.02 -11.47 16.85
N GLY A 141 -2.32 -10.99 18.06
CA GLY A 141 -3.48 -11.41 18.85
C GLY A 141 -4.80 -11.19 18.11
N LEU A 142 -4.99 -10.00 17.52
CA LEU A 142 -6.18 -9.69 16.71
C LEU A 142 -6.33 -10.64 15.51
N ASN A 143 -5.22 -11.01 14.85
CA ASN A 143 -5.24 -11.93 13.72
C ASN A 143 -5.46 -13.40 14.12
N VAL A 144 -5.04 -13.82 15.31
CA VAL A 144 -5.26 -15.19 15.82
C VAL A 144 -6.68 -15.42 16.31
N LEU A 145 -7.32 -14.40 16.90
CA LEU A 145 -8.56 -14.59 17.66
C LEU A 145 -9.80 -14.87 16.79
N SER A 146 -10.04 -14.11 15.70
CA SER A 146 -11.09 -14.42 14.69
C SER A 146 -11.09 -13.40 13.54
N ALA A 147 -11.25 -13.88 12.29
CA ALA A 147 -11.42 -13.03 11.10
C ALA A 147 -12.66 -12.11 11.17
N LYS A 148 -13.69 -12.51 11.93
CA LYS A 148 -14.90 -11.68 12.13
C LYS A 148 -14.63 -10.51 13.09
N GLY A 149 -13.82 -10.74 14.13
CA GLY A 149 -13.40 -9.68 15.06
C GLY A 149 -12.54 -8.64 14.34
N TYR A 150 -11.61 -9.11 13.51
CA TYR A 150 -10.83 -8.25 12.62
C TYR A 150 -11.72 -7.33 11.75
N GLY A 151 -12.73 -7.89 11.07
CA GLY A 151 -13.58 -7.11 10.17
C GLY A 151 -14.40 -6.01 10.85
N GLU A 152 -14.87 -6.24 12.07
CA GLU A 152 -15.60 -5.24 12.85
C GLU A 152 -14.66 -4.19 13.44
N SER A 153 -13.48 -4.57 13.96
CA SER A 153 -12.48 -3.60 14.42
C SER A 153 -12.03 -2.67 13.29
N GLU A 154 -11.75 -3.23 12.11
CA GLU A 154 -11.31 -2.46 10.95
C GLU A 154 -12.40 -1.50 10.45
N TYR A 155 -13.68 -1.89 10.54
CA TYR A 155 -14.80 -1.01 10.23
C TYR A 155 -14.77 0.27 11.08
N TRP A 156 -14.58 0.14 12.39
CA TRP A 156 -14.53 1.29 13.30
C TRP A 156 -13.27 2.12 13.10
N PHE A 157 -12.10 1.49 12.95
CA PHE A 157 -10.86 2.21 12.69
C PHE A 157 -10.94 3.03 11.40
N ALA A 158 -11.49 2.46 10.32
CA ALA A 158 -11.63 3.16 9.06
C ALA A 158 -12.62 4.34 9.13
N ILE A 159 -13.69 4.27 9.95
CA ILE A 159 -14.58 5.41 10.20
C ILE A 159 -13.83 6.57 10.85
N ILE A 160 -13.05 6.29 11.90
CA ILE A 160 -12.28 7.32 12.61
C ILE A 160 -11.33 8.01 11.64
N LYS A 161 -10.57 7.26 10.84
CA LYS A 161 -9.65 7.80 9.84
C LYS A 161 -10.35 8.74 8.85
N VAL A 162 -11.45 8.28 8.24
CA VAL A 162 -12.18 9.06 7.24
C VAL A 162 -12.75 10.33 7.85
N ALA A 163 -13.37 10.23 9.04
CA ALA A 163 -13.90 11.38 9.75
C ALA A 163 -12.81 12.42 10.06
N THR A 164 -11.64 11.97 10.55
CA THR A 164 -10.52 12.86 10.85
C THR A 164 -9.99 13.57 9.60
N VAL A 165 -9.86 12.89 8.47
CA VAL A 165 -9.43 13.55 7.23
C VAL A 165 -10.47 14.57 6.75
N ILE A 166 -11.77 14.27 6.86
CA ILE A 166 -12.81 15.25 6.50
C ILE A 166 -12.76 16.48 7.41
N ILE A 167 -12.64 16.30 8.73
CA ILE A 167 -12.51 17.40 9.70
C ILE A 167 -11.26 18.23 9.40
N PHE A 168 -10.14 17.56 9.13
CA PHE A 168 -8.89 18.20 8.73
C PHE A 168 -9.07 19.08 7.48
N LEU A 169 -9.74 18.57 6.44
CA LEU A 169 -9.97 19.32 5.21
C LEU A 169 -10.86 20.55 5.47
N ILE A 170 -11.90 20.41 6.28
CA ILE A 170 -12.78 21.54 6.62
C ILE A 170 -11.99 22.62 7.36
N ILE A 171 -11.25 22.25 8.41
CA ILE A 171 -10.43 23.19 9.19
C ILE A 171 -9.36 23.84 8.32
N GLY A 172 -8.64 23.04 7.52
CA GLY A 172 -7.60 23.55 6.65
C GLY A 172 -8.13 24.53 5.61
N VAL A 173 -9.29 24.26 5.01
CA VAL A 173 -9.94 25.20 4.09
C VAL A 173 -10.35 26.49 4.80
N MET A 174 -10.92 26.41 6.00
CA MET A 174 -11.25 27.60 6.80
C MET A 174 -10.01 28.44 7.11
N MET A 175 -8.88 27.79 7.40
CA MET A 175 -7.60 28.49 7.63
C MET A 175 -7.06 29.14 6.35
N ILE A 176 -7.10 28.45 5.21
CA ILE A 176 -6.63 28.99 3.93
C ILE A 176 -7.37 30.29 3.58
N PHE A 177 -8.68 30.33 3.81
CA PHE A 177 -9.51 31.51 3.56
C PHE A 177 -9.51 32.56 4.69
N GLY A 178 -8.74 32.35 5.77
CA GLY A 178 -8.67 33.27 6.90
C GLY A 178 -9.91 33.30 7.80
N ILE A 179 -10.88 32.41 7.58
CA ILE A 179 -12.06 32.23 8.45
C ILE A 179 -11.61 31.80 9.85
N LEU A 180 -10.55 31.00 9.91
CA LEU A 180 -9.92 30.54 11.15
C LEU A 180 -8.45 31.00 11.13
N GLY A 181 -8.06 31.90 12.06
CA GLY A 181 -6.70 32.46 12.13
C GLY A 181 -6.56 33.91 11.64
N GLY A 182 -7.62 34.52 11.09
CA GLY A 182 -7.73 35.98 10.89
C GLY A 182 -7.19 36.52 9.56
N GLU A 183 -6.26 35.82 8.89
CA GLU A 183 -5.71 36.24 7.59
C GLU A 183 -5.72 35.10 6.57
N ALA A 184 -6.07 35.41 5.32
CA ALA A 184 -6.01 34.45 4.23
C ALA A 184 -4.54 34.17 3.87
N VAL A 185 -4.16 32.90 3.88
CA VAL A 185 -2.75 32.48 3.75
C VAL A 185 -2.17 32.75 2.35
N GLY A 186 -3.04 32.72 1.33
CA GLY A 186 -2.63 32.83 -0.08
C GLY A 186 -1.63 31.72 -0.47
N PHE A 187 -0.84 31.95 -1.52
CA PHE A 187 0.18 31.02 -2.01
C PHE A 187 1.58 31.31 -1.43
N SER A 188 1.67 31.98 -0.29
CA SER A 188 2.95 32.36 0.36
C SER A 188 3.87 31.15 0.55
N THR A 189 3.32 30.05 1.04
CA THR A 189 4.02 28.78 1.26
C THR A 189 4.52 28.12 -0.04
N PHE A 190 3.78 28.27 -1.14
CA PHE A 190 4.16 27.73 -2.46
C PHE A 190 5.28 28.52 -3.12
N ASN A 191 5.41 29.80 -2.80
CA ASN A 191 6.43 30.68 -3.37
C ASN A 191 7.67 30.83 -2.48
N LEU A 192 7.76 30.03 -1.41
CA LEU A 192 8.87 30.05 -0.48
C LEU A 192 10.12 29.40 -1.10
N GLY A 193 11.31 29.92 -0.78
CA GLY A 193 12.59 29.34 -1.18
C GLY A 193 12.82 29.29 -2.69
N ASP A 194 13.13 28.11 -3.23
CA ASP A 194 13.32 27.84 -4.66
C ASP A 194 12.00 27.67 -5.45
N GLY A 195 10.86 27.95 -4.80
CA GLY A 195 9.53 27.94 -5.40
C GLY A 195 8.75 26.67 -5.13
N PRO A 196 7.67 26.41 -5.90
CA PRO A 196 6.73 25.35 -5.56
C PRO A 196 7.30 23.93 -5.74
N VAL A 197 8.35 23.77 -6.54
CA VAL A 197 9.03 22.50 -6.77
C VAL A 197 10.45 22.62 -6.22
N HIS A 198 10.65 22.14 -5.00
CA HIS A 198 11.93 22.13 -4.32
C HIS A 198 12.79 20.94 -4.77
N GLY A 199 14.11 21.12 -4.86
CA GLY A 199 15.06 20.01 -5.11
C GLY A 199 15.04 19.42 -6.52
N GLY A 200 14.26 19.98 -7.44
CA GLY A 200 14.24 19.62 -8.85
C GLY A 200 13.60 18.27 -9.18
N PHE A 201 13.88 17.75 -10.38
CA PHE A 201 13.24 16.55 -10.92
C PHE A 201 13.52 15.29 -10.07
N PHE A 202 14.74 15.11 -9.57
CA PHE A 202 15.09 13.93 -8.78
C PHE A 202 14.44 13.93 -7.40
N ALA A 203 14.27 15.08 -6.75
CA ALA A 203 13.50 15.18 -5.52
C ALA A 203 12.02 14.80 -5.75
N LEU A 204 11.44 15.27 -6.87
CA LEU A 204 10.08 14.90 -7.28
C LEU A 204 9.93 13.38 -7.49
N VAL A 205 10.90 12.74 -8.15
CA VAL A 205 10.89 11.28 -8.35
C VAL A 205 11.14 10.52 -7.03
N GLY A 206 11.94 11.06 -6.11
CA GLY A 206 12.10 10.52 -4.75
C GLY A 206 10.78 10.46 -3.98
N VAL A 207 9.90 11.45 -4.17
CA VAL A 207 8.54 11.44 -3.58
C VAL A 207 7.68 10.29 -4.12
N PHE A 208 8.01 9.67 -5.25
CA PHE A 208 7.22 8.54 -5.76
C PHE A 208 7.24 7.36 -4.81
N MET A 209 8.27 7.14 -3.99
CA MET A 209 8.25 6.08 -2.98
C MET A 209 7.23 6.37 -1.87
N ALA A 210 7.23 7.59 -1.33
CA ALA A 210 6.25 8.03 -0.34
C ALA A 210 4.81 7.97 -0.89
N ALA A 211 4.59 8.50 -2.10
CA ALA A 211 3.29 8.46 -2.76
C ALA A 211 2.86 7.02 -3.10
N GLY A 212 3.77 6.21 -3.63
CA GLY A 212 3.53 4.81 -3.95
C GLY A 212 3.11 4.02 -2.72
N PHE A 213 3.91 4.08 -1.65
CA PHE A 213 3.56 3.50 -0.34
C PHE A 213 2.19 3.98 0.16
N SER A 214 1.88 5.28 0.01
CA SER A 214 0.60 5.86 0.40
C SER A 214 -0.61 5.30 -0.34
N PHE A 215 -0.46 4.92 -1.61
CA PHE A 215 -1.55 4.37 -2.43
C PHE A 215 -1.63 2.83 -2.42
N GLN A 216 -0.70 2.15 -1.76
CA GLN A 216 -0.79 0.70 -1.55
C GLN A 216 -2.08 0.34 -0.80
N GLY A 217 -2.50 -0.92 -0.94
CA GLY A 217 -3.77 -1.39 -0.41
C GLY A 217 -4.97 -1.09 -1.32
N THR A 218 -4.82 -0.26 -2.35
CA THR A 218 -5.86 -0.12 -3.40
C THR A 218 -6.03 -1.42 -4.18
N GLU A 219 -4.94 -2.14 -4.44
CA GLU A 219 -4.93 -3.45 -5.12
C GLU A 219 -5.58 -4.57 -4.32
N LEU A 220 -5.84 -4.40 -3.01
CA LEU A 220 -6.56 -5.40 -2.20
C LEU A 220 -7.98 -5.64 -2.71
N ILE A 221 -8.57 -4.72 -3.48
CA ILE A 221 -9.83 -4.94 -4.20
C ILE A 221 -9.73 -6.18 -5.10
N GLY A 222 -8.57 -6.43 -5.72
CA GLY A 222 -8.34 -7.59 -6.57
C GLY A 222 -8.30 -8.91 -5.81
N VAL A 223 -7.79 -8.92 -4.56
CA VAL A 223 -7.78 -10.10 -3.68
C VAL A 223 -9.19 -10.34 -3.13
N ALA A 224 -9.84 -9.26 -2.68
CA ALA A 224 -11.20 -9.29 -2.16
C ALA A 224 -12.23 -9.70 -3.22
N ALA A 225 -11.94 -9.50 -4.51
CA ALA A 225 -12.79 -9.96 -5.60
C ALA A 225 -13.04 -11.48 -5.59
N GLY A 226 -12.02 -12.28 -5.24
CA GLY A 226 -12.15 -13.74 -5.13
C GLY A 226 -13.03 -14.20 -3.96
N GLU A 227 -13.24 -13.34 -2.96
CA GLU A 227 -14.11 -13.61 -1.82
C GLU A 227 -15.49 -12.93 -1.94
N SER A 228 -15.75 -12.23 -3.05
CA SER A 228 -16.99 -11.46 -3.26
C SER A 228 -18.14 -12.35 -3.74
N GLU A 229 -19.35 -12.14 -3.20
CA GLU A 229 -20.57 -12.80 -3.68
C GLU A 229 -20.94 -12.38 -5.12
N ASN A 230 -20.61 -11.14 -5.50
CA ASN A 230 -20.87 -10.61 -6.84
C ASN A 230 -19.75 -9.67 -7.32
N PRO A 231 -18.59 -10.23 -7.72
CA PRO A 231 -17.42 -9.45 -8.12
C PRO A 231 -17.71 -8.55 -9.33
N ARG A 232 -18.54 -9.02 -10.28
CA ARG A 232 -18.94 -8.26 -11.48
C ARG A 232 -19.61 -6.92 -11.17
N LYS A 233 -20.34 -6.82 -10.06
CA LYS A 233 -20.99 -5.58 -9.61
C LYS A 233 -20.16 -4.82 -8.58
N HIS A 234 -19.54 -5.52 -7.64
CA HIS A 234 -18.83 -4.91 -6.51
C HIS A 234 -17.48 -4.31 -6.89
N VAL A 235 -16.69 -4.98 -7.74
CA VAL A 235 -15.37 -4.49 -8.16
C VAL A 235 -15.46 -3.16 -8.93
N PRO A 236 -16.32 -2.99 -9.95
CA PRO A 236 -16.45 -1.70 -10.64
C PRO A 236 -16.92 -0.55 -9.73
N LYS A 237 -17.71 -0.85 -8.69
CA LYS A 237 -18.10 0.17 -7.69
C LYS A 237 -16.89 0.59 -6.84
N ALA A 238 -16.09 -0.37 -6.39
CA ALA A 238 -14.89 -0.09 -5.61
C ALA A 238 -13.85 0.73 -6.41
N ILE A 239 -13.64 0.44 -7.69
CA ILE A 239 -12.73 1.21 -8.55
C ILE A 239 -13.17 2.68 -8.70
N ARG A 240 -14.47 2.94 -8.82
CA ARG A 240 -14.99 4.32 -8.85
C ARG A 240 -14.74 5.06 -7.53
N GLN A 241 -14.75 4.34 -6.41
CA GLN A 241 -14.41 4.93 -5.11
C GLN A 241 -12.92 5.25 -5.01
N VAL A 242 -12.03 4.45 -5.62
CA VAL A 242 -10.59 4.74 -5.66
C VAL A 242 -10.30 6.13 -6.25
N PHE A 243 -11.01 6.53 -7.31
CA PHE A 243 -10.84 7.88 -7.90
C PHE A 243 -11.08 9.00 -6.87
N TRP A 244 -12.25 8.97 -6.20
CA TRP A 244 -12.59 9.97 -5.18
C TRP A 244 -11.65 9.92 -3.98
N ARG A 245 -11.20 8.71 -3.63
CA ARG A 245 -10.25 8.48 -2.56
C ARG A 245 -8.89 9.15 -2.85
N ILE A 246 -8.36 9.00 -4.06
CA ILE A 246 -7.12 9.64 -4.51
C ILE A 246 -7.27 11.17 -4.47
N LEU A 247 -8.37 11.68 -5.01
CA LEU A 247 -8.60 13.11 -5.13
C LEU A 247 -8.74 13.79 -3.76
N ILE A 248 -9.63 13.27 -2.90
CA ILE A 248 -9.98 13.92 -1.63
C ILE A 248 -8.91 13.67 -0.57
N PHE A 249 -8.52 12.41 -0.34
CA PHE A 249 -7.67 12.09 0.80
C PHE A 249 -6.19 12.34 0.55
N TYR A 250 -5.73 12.36 -0.70
CA TYR A 250 -4.33 12.59 -1.01
C TYR A 250 -4.12 13.95 -1.66
N ILE A 251 -4.64 14.16 -2.87
CA ILE A 251 -4.36 15.39 -3.61
C ILE A 251 -4.84 16.62 -2.82
N PHE A 252 -6.07 16.61 -2.32
CA PHE A 252 -6.60 17.76 -1.59
C PHE A 252 -5.98 17.91 -0.20
N ALA A 253 -5.68 16.81 0.50
CA ALA A 253 -4.99 16.88 1.78
C ALA A 253 -3.55 17.44 1.64
N ILE A 254 -2.78 16.95 0.66
CA ILE A 254 -1.44 17.47 0.36
C ILE A 254 -1.51 18.94 -0.05
N PHE A 255 -2.53 19.34 -0.81
CA PHE A 255 -2.75 20.74 -1.17
C PHE A 255 -2.98 21.61 0.07
N VAL A 256 -3.85 21.18 0.98
CA VAL A 256 -4.12 21.89 2.23
C VAL A 256 -2.87 22.00 3.09
N ILE A 257 -2.11 20.92 3.26
CA ILE A 257 -0.84 20.94 4.01
C ILE A 257 0.14 21.91 3.34
N GLY A 258 0.33 21.78 2.03
CA GLY A 258 1.26 22.60 1.26
C GLY A 258 0.91 24.09 1.23
N MET A 259 -0.36 24.45 1.42
CA MET A 259 -0.78 25.85 1.59
C MET A 259 -0.46 26.36 3.01
N LEU A 260 -0.61 25.52 4.03
CA LEU A 260 -0.58 25.95 5.43
C LEU A 260 0.78 25.81 6.12
N ILE A 261 1.58 24.82 5.75
CA ILE A 261 2.83 24.45 6.42
C ILE A 261 4.01 24.64 5.44
N PRO A 262 4.95 25.56 5.74
CA PRO A 262 6.20 25.71 4.99
C PRO A 262 6.96 24.40 4.88
N TYR A 263 7.44 24.06 3.67
CA TYR A 263 8.25 22.86 3.49
C TYR A 263 9.59 22.93 4.24
N THR A 264 10.05 24.15 4.56
CA THR A 264 11.21 24.42 5.41
C THR A 264 10.93 24.30 6.91
N HIS A 265 9.69 23.97 7.31
CA HIS A 265 9.34 23.85 8.71
C HIS A 265 10.18 22.73 9.36
N PRO A 266 10.92 23.01 10.45
CA PRO A 266 11.82 22.03 11.05
C PRO A 266 11.13 20.70 11.36
N SER A 267 9.90 20.72 11.88
CA SER A 267 9.16 19.49 12.19
C SER A 267 8.78 18.62 10.97
N LEU A 268 8.86 19.14 9.74
CA LEU A 268 8.77 18.35 8.50
C LEU A 268 10.15 17.83 8.06
N LEU A 269 11.18 18.65 8.21
CA LEU A 269 12.59 18.36 7.85
C LEU A 269 13.29 17.41 8.83
N GLN A 270 12.78 17.30 10.06
CA GLN A 270 13.32 16.50 11.17
C GLN A 270 13.07 14.98 11.00
N SER A 271 13.17 14.48 9.78
CA SER A 271 13.19 13.04 9.48
C SER A 271 14.61 12.45 9.57
N GLY A 272 15.60 13.28 9.92
CA GLY A 272 17.01 12.92 10.08
C GLY A 272 17.44 12.81 11.55
N VAL A 273 17.80 11.59 11.93
CA VAL A 273 18.69 11.12 13.01
C VAL A 273 18.36 11.46 14.48
N ASP A 274 17.87 12.66 14.86
CA ASP A 274 17.83 13.03 16.30
C ASP A 274 16.47 13.49 16.87
N ASN A 275 15.40 13.66 16.08
CA ASN A 275 14.09 14.04 16.62
C ASN A 275 12.91 13.40 15.89
N ILE A 276 11.81 13.22 16.63
CA ILE A 276 10.59 12.49 16.23
C ILE A 276 9.82 13.31 15.19
N GLY A 277 9.77 12.84 13.94
CA GLY A 277 9.02 13.49 12.86
C GLY A 277 7.54 13.66 13.21
N VAL A 278 7.04 14.90 13.13
CA VAL A 278 5.64 15.23 13.45
C VAL A 278 4.80 15.16 12.19
N SER A 279 3.64 14.52 12.27
CA SER A 279 2.70 14.49 11.16
C SER A 279 2.28 15.91 10.74
N PRO A 280 2.29 16.26 9.45
CA PRO A 280 1.76 17.55 8.98
C PRO A 280 0.30 17.79 9.36
N PHE A 281 -0.49 16.73 9.54
CA PHE A 281 -1.86 16.86 10.04
C PHE A 281 -1.88 17.43 11.46
N THR A 282 -1.03 16.90 12.34
CA THR A 282 -0.84 17.38 13.71
C THR A 282 -0.44 18.85 13.72
N LEU A 283 0.49 19.26 12.85
CA LEU A 283 0.94 20.66 12.75
C LEU A 283 -0.17 21.63 12.33
N VAL A 284 -1.03 21.25 11.38
CA VAL A 284 -2.17 22.09 10.96
C VAL A 284 -3.17 22.26 12.11
N PHE A 285 -3.48 21.17 12.82
CA PHE A 285 -4.38 21.21 13.98
C PHE A 285 -3.83 22.04 15.14
N GLU A 286 -2.52 21.96 15.38
CA GLU A 286 -1.81 22.80 16.35
C GLU A 286 -1.86 24.28 15.93
N LYS A 287 -1.58 24.58 14.66
CA LYS A 287 -1.67 25.93 14.09
C LYS A 287 -3.09 26.50 14.13
N ALA A 288 -4.12 25.65 14.13
CA ALA A 288 -5.51 26.04 14.31
C ALA A 288 -5.86 26.45 15.77
N GLY A 289 -4.93 26.37 16.72
CA GLY A 289 -5.13 26.79 18.11
C GLY A 289 -5.93 25.80 18.96
N LEU A 290 -6.05 24.55 18.52
CA LEU A 290 -6.82 23.54 19.24
C LEU A 290 -5.93 22.85 20.29
N ALA A 291 -6.03 23.29 21.55
CA ALA A 291 -5.17 22.90 22.67
C ALA A 291 -5.04 21.40 22.95
N PHE A 292 -5.99 20.57 22.48
CA PHE A 292 -5.95 19.10 22.59
C PHE A 292 -5.77 18.37 21.25
N ALA A 293 -5.78 19.10 20.13
CA ALA A 293 -5.84 18.47 18.82
C ALA A 293 -4.53 17.76 18.46
N ALA A 294 -3.38 18.19 18.96
CA ALA A 294 -2.13 17.49 18.71
C ALA A 294 -2.13 16.07 19.31
N SER A 295 -2.52 15.93 20.59
CA SER A 295 -2.63 14.63 21.24
C SER A 295 -3.75 13.77 20.63
N VAL A 296 -4.92 14.35 20.33
CA VAL A 296 -6.01 13.60 19.68
C VAL A 296 -5.60 13.14 18.28
N MET A 297 -4.94 14.01 17.51
CA MET A 297 -4.48 13.68 16.17
C MET A 297 -3.43 12.57 16.21
N ASN A 298 -2.42 12.65 17.08
CA ASN A 298 -1.44 11.58 17.23
C ASN A 298 -2.10 10.25 17.64
N ALA A 299 -3.15 10.27 18.49
CA ALA A 299 -3.89 9.07 18.85
C ALA A 299 -4.64 8.47 17.65
N VAL A 300 -5.25 9.33 16.82
CA VAL A 300 -5.87 8.90 15.57
C VAL A 300 -4.83 8.31 14.61
N ILE A 301 -3.68 8.97 14.43
CA ILE A 301 -2.61 8.48 13.57
C ILE A 301 -2.13 7.12 14.06
N LEU A 302 -1.85 6.95 15.36
CA LEU A 302 -1.44 5.67 15.95
C LEU A 302 -2.49 4.58 15.69
N SER A 303 -3.77 4.87 15.90
CA SER A 303 -4.86 3.94 15.59
C SER A 303 -4.88 3.58 14.09
N SER A 304 -4.56 4.55 13.23
CA SER A 304 -4.52 4.39 11.78
C SER A 304 -3.38 3.48 11.32
N VAL A 305 -2.18 3.68 11.89
CA VAL A 305 -0.97 2.88 11.67
C VAL A 305 -1.22 1.42 12.06
N LEU A 306 -1.72 1.19 13.28
CA LEU A 306 -1.99 -0.16 13.78
C LEU A 306 -3.07 -0.88 12.96
N SER A 307 -4.10 -0.17 12.51
CA SER A 307 -5.13 -0.71 11.63
C SER A 307 -4.59 -1.05 10.23
N ALA A 308 -3.74 -0.20 9.64
CA ALA A 308 -3.10 -0.47 8.35
C ALA A 308 -2.16 -1.68 8.42
N GLY A 309 -1.30 -1.74 9.45
CA GLY A 309 -0.44 -2.89 9.71
C GLY A 309 -1.24 -4.18 9.94
N ASN A 310 -2.35 -4.11 10.69
CA ASN A 310 -3.22 -5.25 10.95
C ASN A 310 -3.88 -5.77 9.66
N SER A 311 -4.27 -4.86 8.76
CA SER A 311 -4.76 -5.21 7.42
C SER A 311 -3.69 -5.86 6.55
N GLY A 312 -2.46 -5.36 6.60
CA GLY A 312 -1.31 -5.97 5.92
C GLY A 312 -0.98 -7.36 6.44
N MET A 313 -1.02 -7.56 7.76
CA MET A 313 -0.84 -8.86 8.42
C MET A 313 -1.95 -9.83 8.04
N TYR A 314 -3.18 -9.34 7.94
CA TYR A 314 -4.30 -10.13 7.43
C TYR A 314 -4.00 -10.60 6.00
N ALA A 315 -3.74 -9.68 5.08
CA ALA A 315 -3.54 -9.95 3.65
C ALA A 315 -2.35 -10.90 3.38
N SER A 316 -1.18 -10.59 3.92
CA SER A 316 0.06 -11.39 3.76
C SER A 316 -0.11 -12.83 4.22
N THR A 317 -0.77 -13.05 5.36
CA THR A 317 -1.04 -14.40 5.89
C THR A 317 -1.92 -15.21 4.93
N ARG A 318 -2.93 -14.59 4.30
CA ARG A 318 -3.84 -15.28 3.36
C ARG A 318 -3.18 -15.56 2.02
N VAL A 319 -2.35 -14.62 1.52
CA VAL A 319 -1.56 -14.85 0.31
C VAL A 319 -0.58 -15.99 0.52
N LEU A 320 0.17 -16.00 1.63
CA LEU A 320 1.12 -17.07 1.92
C LEU A 320 0.43 -18.43 2.06
N TYR A 321 -0.76 -18.47 2.69
CA TYR A 321 -1.59 -19.65 2.76
C TYR A 321 -2.07 -20.14 1.38
N ALA A 322 -2.55 -19.24 0.52
CA ALA A 322 -3.00 -19.56 -0.83
C ALA A 322 -1.86 -20.08 -1.70
N MET A 323 -0.69 -19.44 -1.64
CA MET A 323 0.53 -19.90 -2.30
C MET A 323 0.93 -21.31 -1.82
N ALA A 324 0.83 -21.59 -0.52
CA ALA A 324 1.13 -22.91 0.02
C ALA A 324 0.16 -24.00 -0.50
N LYS A 325 -1.13 -23.67 -0.67
CA LYS A 325 -2.11 -24.57 -1.29
C LYS A 325 -1.82 -24.86 -2.76
N GLN A 326 -1.34 -23.85 -3.49
CA GLN A 326 -0.98 -23.98 -4.91
C GLN A 326 0.40 -24.61 -5.12
N GLY A 327 1.08 -25.06 -4.04
CA GLY A 327 2.42 -25.65 -4.12
C GLY A 327 3.53 -24.65 -4.42
N MET A 328 3.25 -23.35 -4.28
CA MET A 328 4.21 -22.24 -4.44
C MET A 328 4.90 -21.85 -3.12
N ALA A 329 4.46 -22.40 -1.99
CA ALA A 329 5.11 -22.27 -0.69
C ALA A 329 5.08 -23.60 0.09
N PRO A 330 5.92 -23.78 1.12
CA PRO A 330 5.95 -25.00 1.92
C PRO A 330 4.57 -25.42 2.45
N ARG A 331 4.22 -26.71 2.28
CA ARG A 331 2.87 -27.24 2.60
C ARG A 331 2.42 -27.00 4.04
N TRP A 332 3.34 -26.91 5.00
CA TRP A 332 3.00 -26.68 6.41
C TRP A 332 2.38 -25.30 6.65
N LEU A 333 2.60 -24.32 5.76
CA LEU A 333 1.97 -23.00 5.79
C LEU A 333 0.48 -23.03 5.39
N SER A 334 0.02 -24.12 4.77
CA SER A 334 -1.38 -24.32 4.39
C SER A 334 -2.26 -24.89 5.52
N ARG A 335 -1.72 -25.06 6.73
CA ARG A 335 -2.46 -25.59 7.88
C ARG A 335 -3.30 -24.48 8.54
N LEU A 336 -4.58 -24.77 8.78
CA LEU A 336 -5.50 -23.89 9.52
C LEU A 336 -5.70 -24.39 10.95
N ASN A 337 -5.88 -23.48 11.90
CA ASN A 337 -6.39 -23.82 13.23
C ASN A 337 -7.91 -24.07 13.22
N SER A 338 -8.49 -24.45 14.36
CA SER A 338 -9.93 -24.70 14.52
C SER A 338 -10.83 -23.49 14.20
N ARG A 339 -10.26 -22.28 14.19
CA ARG A 339 -10.94 -21.01 13.86
C ARG A 339 -10.79 -20.61 12.39
N GLY A 340 -10.07 -21.40 11.57
CA GLY A 340 -9.84 -21.11 10.16
C GLY A 340 -8.72 -20.10 9.90
N VAL A 341 -7.79 -19.92 10.84
CA VAL A 341 -6.65 -18.99 10.73
C VAL A 341 -5.36 -19.75 10.38
N PRO A 342 -4.56 -19.31 9.39
CA PRO A 342 -3.27 -19.92 9.06
C PRO A 342 -2.14 -19.45 9.99
N VAL A 343 -2.11 -19.99 11.21
CA VAL A 343 -1.19 -19.55 12.29
C VAL A 343 0.28 -19.69 11.88
N ALA A 344 0.65 -20.74 11.15
CA ALA A 344 2.02 -20.93 10.66
C ALA A 344 2.49 -19.78 9.75
N ALA A 345 1.65 -19.37 8.80
CA ALA A 345 1.92 -18.23 7.93
C ALA A 345 1.94 -16.91 8.69
N LEU A 346 1.11 -16.78 9.72
CA LEU A 346 1.09 -15.61 10.60
C LEU A 346 2.41 -15.45 11.37
N ILE A 347 2.96 -16.53 11.92
CA ILE A 347 4.24 -16.53 12.64
C ILE A 347 5.38 -16.11 11.71
N VAL A 348 5.47 -16.70 10.51
CA VAL A 348 6.51 -16.35 9.53
C VAL A 348 6.43 -14.89 9.12
N THR A 349 5.21 -14.39 8.88
CA THR A 349 5.00 -12.98 8.55
C THR A 349 5.38 -12.06 9.72
N SER A 350 5.04 -12.44 10.95
CA SER A 350 5.35 -11.66 12.15
C SER A 350 6.85 -11.60 12.43
N ALA A 351 7.60 -12.65 12.08
CA ALA A 351 9.05 -12.65 12.18
C ALA A 351 9.69 -11.59 11.27
N VAL A 352 9.16 -11.36 10.07
CA VAL A 352 9.61 -10.26 9.20
C VAL A 352 9.22 -8.90 9.79
N GLY A 353 8.08 -8.79 10.47
CA GLY A 353 7.68 -7.59 11.21
C GLY A 353 8.70 -7.14 12.26
N MET A 354 9.51 -8.07 12.79
CA MET A 354 10.59 -7.77 13.73
C MET A 354 11.73 -6.94 13.11
N LEU A 355 11.76 -6.75 11.78
CA LEU A 355 12.67 -5.77 11.15
C LEU A 355 12.48 -4.36 11.71
N ALA A 356 11.29 -4.02 12.25
CA ALA A 356 11.07 -2.77 12.96
C ALA A 356 12.02 -2.59 14.16
N PHE A 357 12.52 -3.68 14.75
CA PHE A 357 13.38 -3.62 15.93
C PHE A 357 14.77 -3.06 15.61
N LEU A 358 15.14 -3.00 14.33
CA LEU A 358 16.32 -2.28 13.86
C LEU A 358 16.29 -0.80 14.26
N ALA A 359 15.10 -0.22 14.50
CA ALA A 359 14.93 1.14 15.00
C ALA A 359 15.70 1.40 16.30
N SER A 360 15.87 0.37 17.14
CA SER A 360 16.63 0.49 18.40
C SER A 360 18.14 0.67 18.17
N PHE A 361 18.64 0.36 16.97
CA PHE A 361 20.07 0.44 16.62
C PHE A 361 20.38 1.62 15.69
N PHE A 362 19.48 1.90 14.74
CA PHE A 362 19.70 2.89 13.67
C PHE A 362 18.82 4.15 13.78
N GLY A 363 17.89 4.19 14.73
CA GLY A 363 16.92 5.28 14.90
C GLY A 363 15.58 5.01 14.21
N ASP A 364 14.48 5.45 14.84
CA ASP A 364 13.12 5.13 14.38
C ASP A 364 12.80 5.73 13.00
N GLY A 365 13.17 7.00 12.77
CA GLY A 365 12.92 7.70 11.51
C GLY A 365 13.67 7.09 10.33
N VAL A 366 14.94 6.73 10.54
CA VAL A 366 15.80 6.13 9.50
C VAL A 366 15.25 4.77 9.09
N VAL A 367 14.93 3.91 10.06
CA VAL A 367 14.38 2.58 9.78
C VAL A 367 12.99 2.67 9.17
N TYR A 368 12.16 3.63 9.58
CA TYR A 368 10.88 3.89 8.93
C TYR A 368 11.07 4.21 7.44
N VAL A 369 11.98 5.12 7.08
CA VAL A 369 12.25 5.50 5.69
C VAL A 369 12.79 4.31 4.88
N TRP A 370 13.71 3.53 5.45
CA TRP A 370 14.24 2.32 4.79
C TRP A 370 13.14 1.31 4.48
N LEU A 371 12.27 1.01 5.46
CA LEU A 371 11.19 0.05 5.30
C LEU A 371 10.09 0.58 4.37
N LEU A 372 9.80 1.88 4.42
CA LEU A 372 8.88 2.57 3.50
C LEU A 372 9.38 2.45 2.06
N ASN A 373 10.66 2.72 1.81
CA ASN A 373 11.23 2.64 0.46
C ASN A 373 11.28 1.20 -0.05
N ALA A 374 11.68 0.24 0.79
CA ALA A 374 11.68 -1.18 0.44
C ALA A 374 10.27 -1.68 0.09
N SER A 375 9.26 -1.31 0.89
CA SER A 375 7.85 -1.62 0.62
C SER A 375 7.36 -0.92 -0.66
N GLY A 376 7.62 0.39 -0.80
CA GLY A 376 7.29 1.19 -1.97
C GLY A 376 7.78 0.54 -3.26
N MET A 377 9.07 0.16 -3.30
CA MET A 377 9.70 -0.54 -4.41
C MET A 377 8.96 -1.84 -4.77
N CYS A 378 8.63 -2.67 -3.78
CA CYS A 378 7.85 -3.88 -4.03
C CYS A 378 6.44 -3.58 -4.57
N GLY A 379 5.81 -2.51 -4.08
CA GLY A 379 4.51 -2.04 -4.56
C GLY A 379 4.54 -1.71 -6.05
N PHE A 380 5.54 -0.94 -6.49
CA PHE A 380 5.74 -0.64 -7.91
C PHE A 380 6.02 -1.88 -8.75
N ILE A 381 6.79 -2.86 -8.25
CA ILE A 381 7.00 -4.15 -8.94
C ILE A 381 5.67 -4.89 -9.13
N ASN A 382 4.82 -4.94 -8.10
CA ASN A 382 3.50 -5.59 -8.19
C ASN A 382 2.57 -4.87 -9.17
N TRP A 383 2.57 -3.55 -9.14
CA TRP A 383 1.80 -2.73 -10.07
C TRP A 383 2.27 -2.89 -11.52
N LEU A 384 3.57 -2.98 -11.75
CA LEU A 384 4.13 -3.33 -13.05
C LEU A 384 3.63 -4.71 -13.51
N ALA A 385 3.60 -5.69 -12.61
CA ALA A 385 3.04 -7.02 -12.91
C ALA A 385 1.55 -6.97 -13.28
N ILE A 386 0.75 -6.11 -12.64
CA ILE A 386 -0.67 -5.88 -13.01
C ILE A 386 -0.76 -5.29 -14.42
N ALA A 387 0.01 -4.26 -14.72
CA ALA A 387 0.02 -3.61 -16.03
C ALA A 387 0.37 -4.60 -17.15
N VAL A 388 1.44 -5.38 -16.96
CA VAL A 388 1.87 -6.42 -17.92
C VAL A 388 0.79 -7.51 -18.06
N SER A 389 0.24 -8.00 -16.96
CA SER A 389 -0.78 -9.05 -16.99
C SER A 389 -2.04 -8.59 -17.71
N HIS A 390 -2.50 -7.36 -17.48
CA HIS A 390 -3.68 -6.81 -18.16
C HIS A 390 -3.42 -6.58 -19.66
N TYR A 391 -2.25 -6.03 -20.01
CA TYR A 391 -1.87 -5.84 -21.41
C TYR A 391 -1.88 -7.16 -22.18
N ARG A 392 -1.30 -8.21 -21.59
CA ARG A 392 -1.23 -9.53 -22.18
C ARG A 392 -2.57 -10.24 -22.22
N PHE A 393 -3.37 -10.16 -21.16
CA PHE A 393 -4.73 -10.67 -21.13
C PHE A 393 -5.55 -10.12 -22.30
N ARG A 394 -5.55 -8.81 -22.51
CA ARG A 394 -6.35 -8.19 -23.57
C ARG A 394 -5.89 -8.61 -24.96
N LYS A 395 -4.57 -8.74 -25.17
CA LYS A 395 -3.99 -9.25 -26.43
C LYS A 395 -4.33 -10.72 -26.66
N ALA A 396 -4.24 -11.57 -25.64
CA ALA A 396 -4.61 -12.98 -25.70
C ALA A 396 -6.11 -13.17 -25.99
N TYR A 397 -6.98 -12.40 -25.31
CA TYR A 397 -8.42 -12.46 -25.48
C TYR A 397 -8.85 -12.17 -26.93
N VAL A 398 -8.26 -11.14 -27.56
CA VAL A 398 -8.50 -10.83 -28.97
C VAL A 398 -7.85 -11.85 -29.91
N ALA A 399 -6.62 -12.31 -29.61
CA ALA A 399 -5.92 -13.30 -30.44
C ALA A 399 -6.66 -14.63 -30.52
N GLN A 400 -7.40 -15.01 -29.46
CA GLN A 400 -8.25 -16.20 -29.41
C GLN A 400 -9.67 -15.95 -29.93
N GLY A 401 -9.92 -14.83 -30.62
CA GLY A 401 -11.18 -14.54 -31.32
C GLY A 401 -12.36 -14.14 -30.43
N LYS A 402 -12.14 -13.76 -29.17
CA LYS A 402 -13.21 -13.34 -28.26
C LYS A 402 -13.61 -11.87 -28.45
N ASP A 403 -14.91 -11.59 -28.38
CA ASP A 403 -15.42 -10.21 -28.44
C ASP A 403 -15.26 -9.52 -27.09
N LEU A 404 -14.54 -8.39 -27.10
CA LEU A 404 -14.36 -7.51 -25.96
C LEU A 404 -15.67 -7.04 -25.32
N LYS A 405 -16.82 -7.12 -26.01
CA LYS A 405 -18.14 -6.75 -25.49
C LYS A 405 -18.67 -7.76 -24.47
N GLU A 406 -18.14 -8.98 -24.46
CA GLU A 406 -18.51 -10.03 -23.50
C GLU A 406 -17.87 -9.82 -22.12
N LEU A 407 -16.91 -8.89 -22.01
CA LEU A 407 -16.22 -8.63 -20.75
C LEU A 407 -17.14 -7.90 -19.75
N PRO A 408 -17.25 -8.38 -18.49
CA PRO A 408 -18.16 -7.80 -17.50
C PRO A 408 -17.81 -6.34 -17.13
N PHE A 409 -16.53 -5.99 -17.18
CA PHE A 409 -16.03 -4.64 -17.01
C PHE A 409 -14.98 -4.39 -18.07
N ARG A 410 -14.95 -3.18 -18.63
CA ARG A 410 -13.97 -2.79 -19.65
C ARG A 410 -13.16 -1.59 -19.20
N ALA A 411 -11.84 -1.74 -19.16
CA ALA A 411 -10.91 -0.64 -18.99
C ALA A 411 -10.95 0.26 -20.25
N ARG A 412 -11.61 1.43 -20.13
CA ARG A 412 -11.87 2.33 -21.26
C ARG A 412 -10.61 2.85 -21.95
N TRP A 413 -9.53 3.02 -21.18
CA TRP A 413 -8.28 3.63 -21.66
C TRP A 413 -7.27 2.62 -22.18
N PHE A 414 -7.67 1.39 -22.51
CA PHE A 414 -6.76 0.42 -23.10
C PHE A 414 -6.38 0.80 -24.55
N PRO A 415 -5.09 0.75 -24.97
CA PRO A 415 -3.91 0.28 -24.23
C PRO A 415 -3.15 1.39 -23.47
N PHE A 416 -3.53 2.66 -23.61
CA PHE A 416 -2.84 3.80 -22.99
C PHE A 416 -2.68 3.64 -21.47
N GLY A 417 -3.75 3.30 -20.75
CA GLY A 417 -3.75 3.17 -19.30
C GLY A 417 -2.65 2.24 -18.75
N PRO A 418 -2.60 0.94 -19.14
CA PRO A 418 -1.54 0.05 -18.68
C PRO A 418 -0.14 0.44 -19.16
N ILE A 419 0.01 1.05 -20.35
CA ILE A 419 1.32 1.51 -20.85
C ILE A 419 1.84 2.71 -20.04
N PHE A 420 0.99 3.71 -19.82
CA PHE A 420 1.30 4.87 -18.99
C PHE A 420 1.69 4.41 -17.57
N ALA A 421 0.90 3.52 -16.98
CA ALA A 421 1.18 3.01 -15.65
C ALA A 421 2.52 2.25 -15.60
N PHE A 422 2.79 1.41 -16.59
CA PHE A 422 4.05 0.69 -16.72
C PHE A 422 5.26 1.62 -16.80
N LEU A 423 5.20 2.65 -17.66
CA LEU A 423 6.29 3.62 -17.81
C LEU A 423 6.53 4.41 -16.52
N LEU A 424 5.46 4.84 -15.84
CA LEU A 424 5.60 5.60 -14.60
C LEU A 424 6.13 4.72 -13.45
N CYS A 425 5.74 3.44 -13.38
CA CYS A 425 6.36 2.47 -12.47
C CYS A 425 7.86 2.30 -12.78
N LEU A 426 8.26 2.24 -14.05
CA LEU A 426 9.69 2.16 -14.41
C LEU A 426 10.46 3.42 -14.00
N VAL A 427 9.90 4.61 -14.22
CA VAL A 427 10.50 5.86 -13.75
C VAL A 427 10.63 5.86 -12.23
N ALA A 428 9.58 5.42 -11.52
CA ALA A 428 9.62 5.30 -10.06
C ALA A 428 10.69 4.32 -9.59
N ILE A 429 10.86 3.17 -10.25
CA ILE A 429 11.84 2.14 -9.88
C ILE A 429 13.27 2.61 -10.18
N ILE A 430 13.52 3.18 -11.36
CA ILE A 430 14.87 3.54 -11.82
C ILE A 430 15.33 4.87 -11.24
N GLY A 431 14.41 5.80 -11.02
CA GLY A 431 14.73 7.16 -10.57
C GLY A 431 14.91 7.32 -9.07
N GLN A 432 15.00 6.25 -8.29
CA GLN A 432 15.36 6.36 -6.88
C GLN A 432 16.86 6.52 -6.72
N GLY A 433 17.27 7.50 -5.94
CA GLY A 433 18.68 7.77 -5.71
C GLY A 433 18.93 9.26 -5.48
N ASN A 434 19.90 9.57 -4.64
CA ASN A 434 20.32 10.93 -4.40
C ASN A 434 21.36 11.31 -5.47
N PHE A 435 20.88 11.79 -6.63
CA PHE A 435 21.75 12.11 -7.79
C PHE A 435 22.44 13.47 -7.69
N SER A 436 22.17 14.24 -6.64
CA SER A 436 22.63 15.63 -6.48
C SER A 436 23.42 15.90 -5.19
N GLY A 437 23.75 14.88 -4.39
CA GLY A 437 24.44 15.03 -3.11
C GLY A 437 25.27 13.81 -2.69
N GLU A 438 25.64 13.74 -1.41
CA GLU A 438 26.34 12.57 -0.86
C GLU A 438 25.46 11.31 -0.97
N ILE A 439 26.07 10.25 -1.48
CA ILE A 439 25.38 8.98 -1.73
C ILE A 439 25.25 8.23 -0.40
N ASP A 440 24.04 8.26 0.18
CA ASP A 440 23.69 7.36 1.28
C ASP A 440 23.47 5.94 0.73
N TRP A 441 24.55 5.15 0.76
CA TRP A 441 24.55 3.77 0.31
C TRP A 441 23.56 2.89 1.08
N LEU A 442 23.32 3.14 2.37
CA LEU A 442 22.40 2.33 3.15
C LEU A 442 20.95 2.55 2.70
N THR A 443 20.55 3.81 2.50
CA THR A 443 19.21 4.12 1.98
C THR A 443 19.01 3.62 0.56
N ILE A 444 20.03 3.69 -0.30
CA ILE A 444 19.97 3.13 -1.67
C ILE A 444 19.83 1.62 -1.62
N ILE A 445 20.65 0.92 -0.83
CA ILE A 445 20.55 -0.53 -0.67
C ILE A 445 19.17 -0.91 -0.14
N ALA A 446 18.67 -0.24 0.90
CA ALA A 446 17.34 -0.49 1.45
C ALA A 446 16.22 -0.28 0.43
N THR A 447 16.34 0.74 -0.43
CA THR A 447 15.36 1.03 -1.48
C THR A 447 15.38 -0.03 -2.59
N TYR A 448 16.58 -0.49 -2.99
CA TYR A 448 16.76 -1.36 -4.13
C TYR A 448 16.81 -2.86 -3.82
N VAL A 449 16.94 -3.28 -2.56
CA VAL A 449 17.03 -4.69 -2.13
C VAL A 449 15.90 -5.56 -2.69
N SER A 450 14.72 -4.97 -2.86
CA SER A 450 13.53 -5.62 -3.41
C SER A 450 13.70 -6.09 -4.86
N ILE A 451 14.52 -5.41 -5.68
CA ILE A 451 14.72 -5.79 -7.10
C ILE A 451 15.57 -7.05 -7.23
N PRO A 452 16.79 -7.16 -6.66
CA PRO A 452 17.55 -8.41 -6.69
C PRO A 452 16.79 -9.57 -6.06
N LEU A 453 16.03 -9.31 -4.98
CA LEU A 453 15.19 -10.33 -4.36
C LEU A 453 14.11 -10.84 -5.34
N PHE A 454 13.37 -9.95 -5.99
CA PHE A 454 12.39 -10.33 -7.00
C PHE A 454 13.02 -11.10 -8.18
N LEU A 455 14.12 -10.59 -8.73
CA LEU A 455 14.81 -11.19 -9.87
C LEU A 455 15.38 -12.56 -9.52
N SER A 456 15.97 -12.74 -8.34
CA SER A 456 16.51 -14.02 -7.90
C SER A 456 15.42 -15.09 -7.74
N ILE A 457 14.27 -14.72 -7.17
CA ILE A 457 13.11 -15.60 -7.05
C ILE A 457 12.57 -15.95 -8.45
N TRP A 458 12.45 -14.95 -9.33
CA TRP A 458 11.93 -15.14 -10.68
C TRP A 458 12.83 -16.02 -11.55
N PHE A 459 14.11 -15.68 -11.67
CA PHE A 459 15.08 -16.44 -12.45
C PHE A 459 15.35 -17.81 -11.83
N GLY A 460 15.47 -17.91 -10.51
CA GLY A 460 15.65 -19.19 -9.81
C GLY A 460 14.52 -20.17 -10.12
N TYR A 461 13.26 -19.74 -9.98
CA TYR A 461 12.12 -20.59 -10.32
C TYR A 461 12.07 -20.91 -11.82
N ARG A 462 12.37 -19.92 -12.68
CA ARG A 462 12.38 -20.10 -14.12
C ARG A 462 13.40 -21.16 -14.56
N LEU A 463 14.60 -21.16 -14.00
CA LEU A 463 15.66 -22.13 -14.30
C LEU A 463 15.30 -23.53 -13.79
N ILE A 464 14.86 -23.65 -12.53
CA ILE A 464 14.52 -24.93 -11.90
C ILE A 464 13.33 -25.60 -12.58
N LYS A 465 12.28 -24.84 -12.88
CA LYS A 465 11.04 -25.35 -13.48
C LYS A 465 10.98 -25.23 -15.00
N LYS A 466 12.05 -24.72 -15.63
CA LYS A 466 12.14 -24.45 -17.08
C LYS A 466 10.91 -23.70 -17.63
N SER A 467 10.38 -22.77 -16.83
CA SER A 467 9.15 -22.04 -17.13
C SER A 467 9.35 -21.12 -18.34
N ARG A 468 8.41 -21.15 -19.27
CA ARG A 468 8.40 -20.29 -20.46
C ARG A 468 7.28 -19.27 -20.37
N VAL A 469 7.44 -18.20 -21.15
CA VAL A 469 6.35 -17.26 -21.41
C VAL A 469 5.24 -18.01 -22.14
N VAL A 470 4.01 -17.89 -21.64
CA VAL A 470 2.83 -18.52 -22.25
C VAL A 470 2.53 -17.81 -23.58
N PRO A 471 2.43 -18.47 -24.73
CA PRO A 471 1.97 -17.84 -25.98
C PRO A 471 0.56 -17.21 -25.84
N LEU A 472 0.23 -16.19 -26.63
CA LEU A 472 -1.04 -15.46 -26.49
C LEU A 472 -2.27 -16.32 -26.84
N ASP A 473 -2.10 -17.21 -27.81
CA ASP A 473 -3.05 -18.22 -28.26
C ASP A 473 -3.23 -19.38 -27.25
N GLU A 474 -2.25 -19.62 -26.39
CA GLU A 474 -2.28 -20.67 -25.35
C GLU A 474 -2.68 -20.16 -23.96
N CYS A 475 -2.87 -18.85 -23.78
CA CYS A 475 -3.29 -18.29 -22.49
C CYS A 475 -4.63 -18.89 -22.04
N ASP A 476 -4.67 -19.42 -20.81
CA ASP A 476 -5.88 -20.00 -20.23
C ASP A 476 -6.92 -18.92 -19.87
N LEU A 477 -7.90 -18.75 -20.76
CA LEU A 477 -9.03 -17.85 -20.59
C LEU A 477 -10.20 -18.47 -19.82
N SER A 478 -10.09 -19.71 -19.33
CA SER A 478 -11.18 -20.37 -18.61
C SER A 478 -11.47 -19.68 -17.27
N THR A 479 -12.74 -19.48 -16.95
CA THR A 479 -13.16 -18.81 -15.70
C THR A 479 -13.17 -19.73 -14.48
N ASN A 480 -12.85 -21.02 -14.67
CA ASN A 480 -12.78 -21.99 -13.58
C ASN A 480 -11.41 -21.88 -12.89
N VAL A 481 -11.42 -21.63 -11.57
CA VAL A 481 -10.21 -21.69 -10.73
C VAL A 481 -9.97 -23.16 -10.37
N LYS A 482 -8.76 -23.68 -10.64
CA LYS A 482 -8.36 -25.06 -10.32
C LYS A 482 -7.88 -25.22 -8.89
#